data_AF-W9Y9I0-F1
#
_entry.id   AF-W9Y9I0-F1
#
_cell.length_a   1.000
_cell.length_b   1.000
_cell.length_c   1.000
_cell.angle_alpha   90.00
_cell.angle_beta   90.00
_cell.angle_gamma   90.00
#
_symmetry.space_group_name_H-M   'P 1'
#
loop_
_entity.id
_entity.type
_entity.pdbx_description
1 polymer ?
#
loop_
_entity_poly.entity_id
_entity_poly.type
_entity_poly.pdbx_seq_one_letter_code
_entity_poly.pdbx_strand_id
1 'polypeptide(L)'
;MAHSGIYALQVAFDAGDSEAAIDTALAEVKSSPGLRRTTYEYIKEMALARADWRAMTIYLWHMLQTAQKKPVTQENYLLAKDLYRMMEPSQKQDNKLPFLQSFELPWKLLHDAADHHLYHLDDGPESDAVQEDLDMALREGVSKWSDPRAAEMILNQIGEVEKHSPRWVSLMTQSAMGGNADSCLELAMYHLQKDGWYPKRSDTNNKTKNWIGIEWLALSAALSTSDARVMVRRYLALAHILRESGCAKEGYAWLPTAKENVYEAGLDSTGEMIKYLDGFQRHWFDDKVMVATSDEFLDLTDGRV
;
A
#
# COMPACT_ATOMS: atom_id res chain seq x y z
N MET A 1 -14.28 13.70 -24.91
CA MET A 1 -13.00 14.42 -25.16
C MET A 1 -11.78 13.50 -25.10
N ALA A 2 -11.64 12.60 -24.11
CA ALA A 2 -10.50 11.66 -24.04
C ALA A 2 -10.31 10.74 -25.27
N HIS A 3 -11.40 10.23 -25.86
CA HIS A 3 -11.33 9.36 -27.05
C HIS A 3 -10.78 10.06 -28.31
N SER A 4 -10.95 11.38 -28.43
CA SER A 4 -10.41 12.15 -29.55
C SER A 4 -8.89 12.34 -29.45
N GLY A 5 -8.35 12.37 -28.23
CA GLY A 5 -6.90 12.46 -27.98
C GLY A 5 -6.16 11.17 -28.27
N ILE A 6 -6.70 10.02 -27.84
CA ILE A 6 -6.13 8.70 -28.13
C ILE A 6 -6.10 8.42 -29.64
N TYR A 7 -7.17 8.78 -30.35
CA TYR A 7 -7.22 8.63 -31.80
C TYR A 7 -6.18 9.50 -32.52
N ALA A 8 -5.94 10.73 -32.06
CA ALA A 8 -4.92 11.61 -32.64
C ALA A 8 -3.49 11.07 -32.43
N LEU A 9 -3.21 10.52 -31.24
CA LEU A 9 -1.92 9.84 -30.96
C LEU A 9 -1.73 8.60 -31.84
N GLN A 10 -2.80 7.82 -32.04
CA GLN A 10 -2.78 6.66 -32.93
C GLN A 10 -2.48 7.04 -34.38
N VAL A 11 -3.11 8.11 -34.89
CA VAL A 11 -2.84 8.60 -36.25
C VAL A 11 -1.40 9.11 -36.39
N ALA A 12 -0.85 9.77 -35.37
CA ALA A 12 0.55 10.22 -35.36
C ALA A 12 1.53 9.05 -35.32
N PHE A 13 1.22 8.01 -34.55
CA PHE A 13 1.99 6.77 -34.52
C PHE A 13 1.93 6.04 -35.88
N ASP A 14 0.75 5.89 -36.47
CA ASP A 14 0.58 5.30 -37.80
C ASP A 14 1.31 6.11 -38.90
N ALA A 15 1.53 7.42 -38.66
CA ALA A 15 2.31 8.30 -39.52
C ALA A 15 3.84 8.25 -39.25
N GLY A 16 4.29 7.46 -38.28
CA GLY A 16 5.71 7.19 -38.00
C GLY A 16 6.33 8.01 -36.87
N ASP A 17 5.53 8.67 -36.02
CA ASP A 17 6.05 9.38 -34.84
C ASP A 17 6.31 8.41 -33.67
N SER A 18 7.59 8.25 -33.33
CA SER A 18 8.07 7.35 -32.27
C SER A 18 7.68 7.78 -30.85
N GLU A 19 7.54 9.08 -30.59
CA GLU A 19 7.08 9.57 -29.28
C GLU A 19 5.57 9.35 -29.13
N ALA A 20 4.81 9.55 -30.20
CA ALA A 20 3.38 9.25 -30.22
C ALA A 20 3.08 7.76 -29.98
N ALA A 21 4.00 6.86 -30.33
CA ALA A 21 3.89 5.42 -30.03
C ALA A 21 3.89 5.13 -28.53
N ILE A 22 4.81 5.76 -27.78
CA ILE A 22 4.92 5.63 -26.32
C ILE A 22 3.66 6.20 -25.67
N ASP A 23 3.24 7.41 -26.07
CA ASP A 23 2.03 8.04 -25.53
C ASP A 23 0.76 7.23 -25.84
N THR A 24 0.68 6.61 -27.03
CA THR A 24 -0.40 5.70 -27.40
C THR A 24 -0.41 4.46 -26.49
N ALA A 25 0.74 3.82 -26.29
CA ALA A 25 0.87 2.66 -25.42
C ALA A 25 0.45 2.98 -23.97
N LEU A 26 0.89 4.13 -23.45
CA LEU A 26 0.52 4.61 -22.12
C LEU A 26 -0.99 4.82 -22.00
N ALA A 27 -1.62 5.43 -23.02
CA ALA A 27 -3.06 5.64 -23.03
C ALA A 27 -3.84 4.33 -23.11
N GLU A 28 -3.36 3.35 -23.89
CA GLU A 28 -3.97 2.02 -24.01
C GLU A 28 -3.91 1.25 -22.69
N VAL A 29 -2.76 1.26 -22.01
CA VAL A 29 -2.58 0.64 -20.68
C VAL A 29 -3.50 1.25 -19.62
N LYS A 30 -3.73 2.57 -19.64
CA LYS A 30 -4.63 3.23 -18.68
C LYS A 30 -6.11 2.98 -18.96
N SER A 31 -6.47 2.76 -20.22
CA SER A 31 -7.87 2.67 -20.65
C SER A 31 -8.35 1.23 -20.88
N SER A 32 -7.43 0.27 -20.97
CA SER A 32 -7.72 -1.12 -21.28
C SER A 32 -6.67 -2.07 -20.67
N PRO A 33 -7.00 -3.36 -20.47
CA PRO A 33 -6.10 -4.31 -19.82
C PRO A 33 -4.92 -4.76 -20.70
N GLY A 34 -4.68 -4.14 -21.85
CA GLY A 34 -3.61 -4.58 -22.75
C GLY A 34 -3.31 -3.59 -23.87
N LEU A 35 -2.30 -3.95 -24.67
CA LEU A 35 -1.85 -3.17 -25.82
C LEU A 35 -2.46 -3.71 -27.11
N ARG A 36 -2.77 -2.82 -28.06
CA ARG A 36 -3.06 -3.25 -29.42
C ARG A 36 -1.84 -3.91 -30.02
N ARG A 37 -2.04 -4.87 -30.94
CA ARG A 37 -0.96 -5.63 -31.55
C ARG A 37 0.14 -4.74 -32.17
N THR A 38 -0.24 -3.70 -32.91
CA THR A 38 0.71 -2.78 -33.55
C THR A 38 1.54 -2.02 -32.52
N THR A 39 0.87 -1.47 -31.50
CA THR A 39 1.51 -0.79 -30.37
C THR A 39 2.44 -1.74 -29.61
N TYR A 40 1.99 -2.96 -29.31
CA TYR A 40 2.76 -3.96 -28.59
C TYR A 40 4.04 -4.34 -29.34
N GLU A 41 3.98 -4.65 -30.64
CA GLU A 41 5.16 -5.05 -31.40
C GLU A 41 6.22 -3.94 -31.44
N TYR A 42 5.79 -2.68 -31.61
CA TYR A 42 6.70 -1.54 -31.55
C TYR A 42 7.34 -1.37 -30.17
N ILE A 43 6.53 -1.43 -29.10
CA ILE A 43 7.03 -1.32 -27.73
C ILE A 43 8.00 -2.46 -27.40
N LYS A 44 7.69 -3.69 -27.83
CA LYS A 44 8.55 -4.86 -27.68
C LYS A 44 9.87 -4.66 -28.42
N GLU A 45 9.86 -4.22 -29.67
CA GLU A 45 11.07 -3.97 -30.46
C GLU A 45 11.99 -2.97 -29.74
N MET A 46 11.43 -1.83 -29.32
CA MET A 46 12.17 -0.78 -28.61
C MET A 46 12.69 -1.24 -27.24
N ALA A 47 11.90 -2.03 -26.51
CA ALA A 47 12.27 -2.59 -25.22
C ALA A 47 13.43 -3.58 -25.34
N LEU A 48 13.33 -4.57 -26.23
CA LEU A 48 14.36 -5.59 -26.42
C LEU A 48 15.67 -5.01 -26.97
N ALA A 49 15.57 -3.95 -27.79
CA ALA A 49 16.71 -3.17 -28.25
C ALA A 49 17.36 -2.30 -27.16
N ARG A 50 16.75 -2.20 -25.95
CA ARG A 50 17.18 -1.31 -24.85
C ARG A 50 17.29 0.15 -25.29
N ALA A 51 16.45 0.54 -26.25
CA ALA A 51 16.51 1.86 -26.89
C ALA A 51 15.78 2.93 -26.07
N ASP A 52 14.76 2.54 -25.29
CA ASP A 52 13.98 3.46 -24.46
C ASP A 52 13.50 2.78 -23.17
N TRP A 53 13.84 3.36 -22.02
CA TRP A 53 13.47 2.83 -20.70
C TRP A 53 11.94 2.86 -20.45
N ARG A 54 11.20 3.77 -21.09
CA ARG A 54 9.73 3.84 -21.03
C ARG A 54 9.13 2.63 -21.74
N ALA A 55 9.64 2.30 -22.92
CA ALA A 55 9.23 1.10 -23.66
C ALA A 55 9.55 -0.17 -22.86
N MET A 56 10.74 -0.25 -22.24
CA MET A 56 11.11 -1.35 -21.35
C MET A 56 10.13 -1.47 -20.17
N THR A 57 9.76 -0.36 -19.52
CA THR A 57 8.80 -0.32 -18.41
C THR A 57 7.43 -0.83 -18.84
N ILE A 58 6.89 -0.33 -19.96
CA ILE A 58 5.58 -0.73 -20.48
C ILE A 58 5.58 -2.22 -20.88
N TYR A 59 6.64 -2.67 -21.57
CA TYR A 59 6.78 -4.06 -21.98
C TYR A 59 6.84 -5.01 -20.79
N LEU A 60 7.70 -4.72 -19.80
CA LEU A 60 7.82 -5.52 -18.59
C LEU A 60 6.50 -5.55 -17.80
N TRP A 61 5.87 -4.39 -17.59
CA TRP A 61 4.57 -4.30 -16.94
C TRP A 61 3.53 -5.19 -17.63
N HIS A 62 3.48 -5.20 -18.96
CA HIS A 62 2.55 -6.03 -19.71
C HIS A 62 2.88 -7.53 -19.60
N MET A 63 4.14 -7.90 -19.73
CA MET A 63 4.57 -9.31 -19.74
C MET A 63 4.49 -9.97 -18.37
N LEU A 64 4.66 -9.20 -17.28
CA LEU A 64 4.60 -9.70 -15.91
C LEU A 64 3.17 -9.92 -15.40
N GLN A 65 2.14 -9.52 -16.14
CA GLN A 65 0.74 -9.79 -15.76
C GLN A 65 0.28 -11.23 -15.97
N THR A 66 1.07 -12.02 -16.70
CA THR A 66 0.66 -13.37 -17.12
C THR A 66 1.80 -14.36 -16.92
N ALA A 67 1.44 -15.63 -16.69
CA ALA A 67 2.41 -16.70 -16.62
C ALA A 67 3.09 -16.88 -17.99
N GLN A 68 4.42 -16.86 -17.99
CA GLN A 68 5.23 -16.97 -19.19
C GLN A 68 6.01 -18.29 -19.21
N LYS A 69 6.61 -18.62 -20.36
CA LYS A 69 7.52 -19.76 -20.47
C LYS A 69 8.91 -19.37 -19.99
N LYS A 70 9.68 -20.33 -19.49
CA LYS A 70 11.08 -20.17 -19.04
C LYS A 70 11.97 -19.23 -19.88
N PRO A 71 12.04 -19.32 -21.23
CA PRO A 71 12.90 -18.42 -22.01
C PRO A 71 12.43 -16.95 -21.95
N VAL A 72 11.12 -16.72 -21.86
CA VAL A 72 10.53 -15.38 -21.79
C VAL A 72 10.72 -14.78 -20.39
N THR A 73 10.55 -15.58 -19.33
CA THR A 73 10.81 -15.11 -17.96
C THR A 73 12.28 -14.73 -17.76
N GLN A 74 13.21 -15.48 -18.37
CA GLN A 74 14.64 -15.15 -18.34
C GLN A 74 14.96 -13.85 -19.09
N GLU A 75 14.40 -13.65 -20.29
CA GLU A 75 14.57 -12.40 -21.04
C GLU A 75 14.02 -11.19 -20.28
N ASN A 76 12.82 -11.33 -19.69
CA ASN A 76 12.20 -10.29 -18.88
C ASN A 76 13.02 -9.96 -17.63
N TYR A 77 13.55 -10.98 -16.95
CA TYR A 77 14.42 -10.78 -15.79
C TYR A 77 15.70 -10.00 -16.15
N LEU A 78 16.39 -10.38 -17.23
CA LEU A 78 17.58 -9.66 -17.69
C LEU A 78 17.24 -8.22 -18.12
N LEU A 79 16.12 -8.03 -18.81
CA LEU A 79 15.64 -6.71 -19.20
C LEU A 79 15.29 -5.84 -17.99
N ALA A 80 14.68 -6.41 -16.95
CA ALA A 80 14.36 -5.71 -15.71
C ALA A 80 15.63 -5.30 -14.95
N LYS A 81 16.67 -6.14 -14.93
CA LYS A 81 17.99 -5.76 -14.38
C LYS A 81 18.62 -4.59 -15.13
N ASP A 82 18.53 -4.59 -16.45
CA ASP A 82 19.04 -3.50 -17.27
C ASP A 82 18.25 -2.20 -17.00
N LEU A 83 16.92 -2.28 -16.94
CA LEU A 83 16.06 -1.13 -16.60
C LEU A 83 16.42 -0.57 -15.21
N TYR A 84 16.58 -1.45 -14.23
CA TYR A 84 16.94 -1.08 -12.87
C TYR A 84 18.25 -0.29 -12.81
N ARG A 85 19.25 -0.71 -13.58
CA ARG A 85 20.57 -0.05 -13.65
C ARG A 85 20.55 1.28 -14.40
N MET A 86 19.63 1.46 -15.35
CA MET A 86 19.48 2.70 -16.11
C MET A 86 18.79 3.80 -15.31
N MET A 87 17.98 3.44 -14.31
CA MET A 87 17.14 4.38 -13.58
C MET A 87 17.64 4.59 -12.15
N GLU A 88 17.91 5.86 -11.82
CA GLU A 88 18.12 6.28 -10.45
C GLU A 88 16.83 6.96 -9.92
N PRO A 89 16.50 6.79 -8.62
CA PRO A 89 15.44 7.54 -7.99
C PRO A 89 15.83 9.01 -8.00
N SER A 90 15.29 9.76 -8.95
CA SER A 90 15.44 11.21 -8.89
C SER A 90 14.36 11.73 -7.94
N GLN A 91 14.77 12.50 -6.92
CA GLN A 91 13.85 13.26 -6.03
C GLN A 91 12.92 14.24 -6.80
N LYS A 92 13.00 14.29 -8.14
CA LYS A 92 12.28 15.21 -9.03
C LYS A 92 11.54 14.51 -10.18
N GLN A 93 11.51 13.18 -10.26
CA GLN A 93 10.76 12.47 -11.30
C GLN A 93 9.25 12.70 -11.16
N ASP A 94 8.76 12.92 -9.94
CA ASP A 94 7.34 13.12 -9.64
C ASP A 94 6.71 14.36 -10.29
N ASN A 95 7.44 15.46 -10.44
CA ASN A 95 6.85 16.72 -10.90
C ASN A 95 6.97 16.96 -12.40
N LYS A 96 7.80 16.19 -13.11
CA LYS A 96 8.04 16.41 -14.55
C LYS A 96 7.33 15.41 -15.46
N LEU A 97 6.96 14.23 -14.96
CA LEU A 97 6.31 13.19 -15.74
C LEU A 97 5.17 12.56 -14.94
N PRO A 98 4.03 13.27 -14.75
CA PRO A 98 2.86 12.77 -14.02
C PRO A 98 2.35 11.41 -14.54
N PHE A 99 2.72 11.06 -15.76
CA PHE A 99 2.34 9.82 -16.42
C PHE A 99 3.08 8.57 -15.89
N LEU A 100 4.24 8.70 -15.24
CA LEU A 100 4.95 7.56 -14.62
C LEU A 100 4.38 7.16 -13.27
N GLN A 101 3.60 8.02 -12.62
CA GLN A 101 2.96 7.70 -11.34
C GLN A 101 1.98 6.51 -11.45
N SER A 102 1.55 6.16 -12.67
CA SER A 102 0.69 5.01 -12.92
C SER A 102 1.44 3.72 -13.26
N PHE A 103 2.78 3.75 -13.39
CA PHE A 103 3.58 2.58 -13.74
C PHE A 103 4.39 2.12 -12.55
N GLU A 104 4.69 0.82 -12.55
CA GLU A 104 5.49 0.22 -11.49
C GLU A 104 6.91 0.76 -11.48
N LEU A 105 7.45 0.96 -10.27
CA LEU A 105 8.82 1.40 -10.09
C LEU A 105 9.80 0.31 -10.53
N PRO A 106 11.01 0.67 -11.00
CA PRO A 106 11.99 -0.31 -11.49
C PRO A 106 12.33 -1.41 -10.48
N TRP A 107 12.38 -1.09 -9.17
CA TRP A 107 12.63 -2.09 -8.12
C TRP A 107 11.53 -3.18 -8.11
N LYS A 108 10.27 -2.79 -8.31
CA LYS A 108 9.12 -3.70 -8.28
C LYS A 108 9.09 -4.57 -9.54
N LEU A 109 9.37 -4.00 -10.70
CA LEU A 109 9.51 -4.76 -11.95
C LEU A 109 10.66 -5.78 -11.88
N LEU A 110 11.80 -5.41 -11.27
CA LEU A 110 12.90 -6.34 -11.03
C LEU A 110 12.51 -7.46 -10.07
N HIS A 111 11.89 -7.12 -8.94
CA HIS A 111 11.40 -8.09 -7.98
C HIS A 111 10.46 -9.12 -8.64
N ASP A 112 9.45 -8.65 -9.38
CA ASP A 112 8.44 -9.53 -9.97
C ASP A 112 9.00 -10.36 -11.14
N ALA A 113 9.92 -9.80 -11.93
CA ALA A 113 10.60 -10.55 -12.97
C ALA A 113 11.55 -11.61 -12.41
N ALA A 114 12.24 -11.32 -11.31
CA ALA A 114 13.08 -12.28 -10.60
C ALA A 114 12.23 -13.43 -10.03
N ASP A 115 11.11 -13.14 -9.37
CA ASP A 115 10.16 -14.14 -8.84
C ASP A 115 9.63 -15.07 -9.94
N HIS A 116 9.15 -14.50 -11.06
CA HIS A 116 8.70 -15.26 -12.22
C HIS A 116 9.79 -16.17 -12.80
N HIS A 117 11.04 -15.69 -12.84
CA HIS A 117 12.15 -16.48 -13.36
C HIS A 117 12.56 -17.60 -12.39
N LEU A 118 12.62 -17.29 -11.09
CA LEU A 118 12.99 -18.21 -10.01
C LEU A 118 12.05 -19.41 -9.97
N TYR A 119 10.76 -19.22 -10.23
CA TYR A 119 9.78 -20.31 -10.35
C TYR A 119 10.17 -21.41 -11.36
N HIS A 120 11.01 -21.09 -12.36
CA HIS A 120 11.46 -22.02 -13.40
C HIS A 120 12.87 -22.58 -13.19
N LEU A 121 13.51 -22.25 -12.07
CA LEU A 121 14.84 -22.72 -11.71
C LEU A 121 14.74 -23.83 -10.65
N ASP A 122 15.65 -24.80 -10.76
CA ASP A 122 15.90 -25.75 -9.68
C ASP A 122 16.92 -25.13 -8.72
N ASP A 123 16.97 -25.62 -7.49
CA ASP A 123 17.95 -25.18 -6.48
C ASP A 123 19.38 -25.27 -7.03
N GLY A 124 20.12 -24.16 -6.97
CA GLY A 124 21.51 -24.08 -7.39
C GLY A 124 22.04 -22.65 -7.49
N PRO A 125 23.27 -22.48 -7.99
CA PRO A 125 23.93 -21.17 -8.01
C PRO A 125 23.17 -20.08 -8.80
N GLU A 126 22.42 -20.49 -9.83
CA GLU A 126 21.59 -19.57 -10.61
C GLU A 126 20.34 -19.12 -9.82
N SER A 127 19.66 -20.05 -9.12
CA SER A 127 18.51 -19.71 -8.28
C SER A 127 18.94 -18.81 -7.11
N ASP A 128 20.09 -19.10 -6.48
CA ASP A 128 20.63 -18.31 -5.37
C ASP A 128 20.91 -16.86 -5.80
N ALA A 129 21.50 -16.67 -6.99
CA ALA A 129 21.76 -15.34 -7.53
C ALA A 129 20.47 -14.57 -7.87
N VAL A 130 19.45 -15.25 -8.40
CA VAL A 130 18.14 -14.64 -8.68
C VAL A 130 17.42 -14.27 -7.37
N GLN A 131 17.51 -15.13 -6.34
CA GLN A 131 16.98 -14.84 -5.02
C GLN A 131 17.67 -13.62 -4.39
N GLU A 132 19.00 -13.50 -4.52
CA GLU A 132 19.74 -12.33 -4.03
C GLU A 132 19.28 -11.04 -4.72
N ASP A 133 19.06 -11.07 -6.04
CA ASP A 133 18.53 -9.92 -6.78
C ASP A 133 17.09 -9.56 -6.36
N LEU A 134 16.25 -10.56 -6.07
CA LEU A 134 14.88 -10.37 -5.55
C LEU A 134 14.90 -9.66 -4.17
N ASP A 135 15.72 -10.17 -3.25
CA ASP A 135 15.88 -9.62 -1.91
C ASP A 135 16.48 -8.21 -1.95
N MET A 136 17.48 -7.99 -2.81
CA MET A 136 18.09 -6.68 -3.04
C MET A 136 17.07 -5.69 -3.57
N ALA A 137 16.29 -6.05 -4.60
CA ALA A 137 15.27 -5.18 -5.17
C ALA A 137 14.26 -4.73 -4.12
N LEU A 138 13.84 -5.64 -3.22
CA LEU A 138 12.92 -5.33 -2.13
C LEU A 138 13.55 -4.40 -1.09
N ARG A 139 14.80 -4.65 -0.66
CA ARG A 139 15.53 -3.78 0.27
C ARG A 139 15.77 -2.38 -0.29
N GLU A 140 16.12 -2.29 -1.58
CA GLU A 140 16.31 -1.01 -2.26
C GLU A 140 14.97 -0.30 -2.54
N GLY A 141 13.87 -1.03 -2.73
CA GLY A 141 12.52 -0.46 -2.75
C GLY A 141 12.23 0.40 -1.51
N VAL A 142 12.66 -0.08 -0.33
CA VAL A 142 12.57 0.67 0.93
C VAL A 142 13.62 1.78 1.01
N SER A 143 14.91 1.45 0.89
CA SER A 143 15.99 2.37 1.25
C SER A 143 16.33 3.39 0.16
N LYS A 144 16.23 2.98 -1.11
CA LYS A 144 16.63 3.77 -2.29
C LYS A 144 15.42 4.48 -2.91
N TRP A 145 14.30 3.78 -3.03
CA TRP A 145 13.09 4.31 -3.68
C TRP A 145 12.05 4.87 -2.69
N SER A 146 12.19 4.59 -1.40
CA SER A 146 11.24 5.02 -0.35
C SER A 146 9.79 4.60 -0.63
N ASP A 147 9.57 3.49 -1.34
CA ASP A 147 8.24 3.01 -1.70
C ASP A 147 7.57 2.30 -0.49
N PRO A 148 6.42 2.79 0.00
CA PRO A 148 5.66 2.13 1.07
C PRO A 148 5.31 0.67 0.80
N ARG A 149 5.09 0.31 -0.46
CA ARG A 149 4.72 -1.06 -0.85
C ARG A 149 5.86 -2.04 -0.63
N ALA A 150 7.10 -1.60 -0.79
CA ALA A 150 8.27 -2.41 -0.44
C ALA A 150 8.33 -2.70 1.07
N ALA A 151 8.02 -1.68 1.90
CA ALA A 151 8.00 -1.85 3.35
C ALA A 151 6.91 -2.84 3.79
N GLU A 152 5.71 -2.73 3.21
CA GLU A 152 4.62 -3.68 3.43
C GLU A 152 5.01 -5.12 3.04
N MET A 153 5.61 -5.29 1.86
CA MET A 153 6.06 -6.61 1.40
C MET A 153 7.08 -7.25 2.36
N ILE A 154 8.05 -6.49 2.88
CA ILE A 154 9.00 -7.01 3.89
C ILE A 154 8.27 -7.39 5.18
N LEU A 155 7.32 -6.58 5.65
CA LEU A 155 6.57 -6.85 6.88
C LEU A 155 5.72 -8.13 6.80
N ASN A 156 5.28 -8.49 5.59
CA ASN A 156 4.50 -9.70 5.35
C ASN A 156 5.36 -10.98 5.28
N GLN A 157 6.69 -10.87 5.23
CA GLN A 157 7.59 -12.02 5.27
C GLN A 157 7.71 -12.55 6.70
N ILE A 158 7.33 -13.81 6.89
CA ILE A 158 7.32 -14.47 8.20
C ILE A 158 8.76 -14.58 8.73
N GLY A 159 9.00 -14.08 9.95
CA GLY A 159 10.28 -14.24 10.65
C GLY A 159 11.38 -13.26 10.24
N GLU A 160 11.19 -12.44 9.21
CA GLU A 160 12.21 -11.49 8.71
C GLU A 160 12.39 -10.26 9.59
N VAL A 161 11.34 -9.84 10.30
CA VAL A 161 11.34 -8.61 11.10
C VAL A 161 10.80 -8.87 12.50
N GLU A 162 11.67 -8.72 13.49
CA GLU A 162 11.29 -8.83 14.91
C GLU A 162 10.29 -7.72 15.29
N LYS A 163 9.11 -8.12 15.79
CA LYS A 163 8.03 -7.21 16.19
C LYS A 163 8.52 -6.22 17.24
N HIS A 164 8.14 -4.95 17.09
CA HIS A 164 8.55 -3.82 17.95
C HIS A 164 10.03 -3.43 17.92
N SER A 165 10.87 -4.07 17.10
CA SER A 165 12.25 -3.62 16.86
C SER A 165 12.27 -2.24 16.17
N PRO A 166 13.40 -1.49 16.23
CA PRO A 166 13.53 -0.22 15.50
C PRO A 166 13.27 -0.37 13.99
N ARG A 167 13.70 -1.49 13.39
CA ARG A 167 13.45 -1.81 11.99
C ARG A 167 11.96 -2.01 11.72
N TRP A 168 11.26 -2.74 12.59
CA TRP A 168 9.81 -2.93 12.51
C TRP A 168 9.07 -1.60 12.57
N VAL A 169 9.40 -0.73 13.52
CA VAL A 169 8.75 0.60 13.66
C VAL A 169 8.99 1.43 12.40
N SER A 170 10.21 1.42 11.84
CA SER A 170 10.54 2.15 10.61
C SER A 170 9.72 1.66 9.42
N LEU A 171 9.67 0.34 9.19
CA LEU A 171 8.93 -0.25 8.08
C LEU A 171 7.42 -0.03 8.23
N MET A 172 6.89 -0.25 9.43
CA MET A 172 5.48 -0.02 9.72
C MET A 172 5.10 1.45 9.48
N THR A 173 5.96 2.39 9.90
CA THR A 173 5.73 3.84 9.66
C THR A 173 5.67 4.14 8.18
N GLN A 174 6.60 3.61 7.39
CA GLN A 174 6.62 3.83 5.95
C GLN A 174 5.40 3.22 5.25
N SER A 175 5.02 1.99 5.60
CA SER A 175 3.79 1.33 5.12
C SER A 175 2.53 2.13 5.48
N ALA A 176 2.42 2.59 6.73
CA ALA A 176 1.32 3.41 7.23
C ALA A 176 1.22 4.76 6.49
N MET A 177 2.36 5.42 6.22
CA MET A 177 2.41 6.62 5.38
C MET A 177 1.95 6.37 3.93
N GLY A 178 2.05 5.13 3.45
CA GLY A 178 1.48 4.68 2.18
C GLY A 178 -0.03 4.45 2.20
N GLY A 179 -0.70 4.67 3.34
CA GLY A 179 -2.14 4.48 3.48
C GLY A 179 -2.56 3.08 3.93
N ASN A 180 -1.62 2.23 4.36
CA ASN A 180 -1.96 0.90 4.87
C ASN A 180 -2.63 0.99 6.25
N ALA A 181 -3.94 0.71 6.30
CA ALA A 181 -4.76 0.86 7.51
C ALA A 181 -4.35 -0.11 8.64
N ASP A 182 -3.86 -1.30 8.31
CA ASP A 182 -3.45 -2.32 9.29
C ASP A 182 -2.10 -2.00 9.91
N SER A 183 -1.18 -1.47 9.11
CA SER A 183 0.10 -0.93 9.60
C SER A 183 -0.14 0.25 10.55
N CYS A 184 -1.11 1.12 10.24
CA CYS A 184 -1.55 2.18 11.16
C CYS A 184 -2.06 1.60 12.49
N LEU A 185 -2.85 0.50 12.44
CA LEU A 185 -3.37 -0.15 13.64
C LEU A 185 -2.24 -0.72 14.49
N GLU A 186 -1.32 -1.49 13.90
CA GLU A 186 -0.20 -2.09 14.62
C GLU A 186 0.72 -1.03 15.25
N LEU A 187 1.01 0.06 14.54
CA LEU A 187 1.73 1.22 15.11
C LEU A 187 0.97 1.87 16.24
N ALA A 188 -0.34 2.06 16.08
CA ALA A 188 -1.18 2.61 17.12
C ALA A 188 -1.07 1.76 18.38
N MET A 189 -1.23 0.45 18.27
CA MET A 189 -1.15 -0.47 19.40
C MET A 189 0.23 -0.44 20.07
N TYR A 190 1.31 -0.42 19.30
CA TYR A 190 2.66 -0.28 19.83
C TYR A 190 2.82 1.01 20.68
N HIS A 191 2.38 2.15 20.15
CA HIS A 191 2.48 3.44 20.84
C HIS A 191 1.53 3.53 22.04
N LEU A 192 0.29 3.06 21.92
CA LEU A 192 -0.69 3.05 23.00
C LEU A 192 -0.21 2.20 24.19
N GLN A 193 0.46 1.06 23.93
CA GLN A 193 1.07 0.24 24.96
C GLN A 193 2.29 0.89 25.59
N LYS A 194 3.18 1.44 24.75
CA LYS A 194 4.40 2.13 25.20
C LYS A 194 4.09 3.35 26.08
N ASP A 195 3.08 4.12 25.71
CA ASP A 195 2.70 5.37 26.36
C ASP A 195 1.66 5.18 27.48
N GLY A 196 1.19 3.94 27.69
CA GLY A 196 0.28 3.59 28.79
C GLY A 196 -1.17 4.04 28.59
N TRP A 197 -1.60 4.18 27.33
CA TRP A 197 -3.02 4.34 26.98
C TRP A 197 -3.79 3.03 27.09
N TYR A 198 -3.18 1.91 26.70
CA TYR A 198 -3.84 0.62 26.59
C TYR A 198 -2.85 -0.55 26.83
N PRO A 199 -3.26 -1.67 27.48
CA PRO A 199 -4.50 -1.84 28.21
C PRO A 199 -4.53 -0.97 29.48
N LYS A 200 -5.72 -0.72 30.02
CA LYS A 200 -5.89 0.06 31.25
C LYS A 200 -5.16 -0.62 32.42
N ARG A 201 -3.98 -0.10 32.78
CA ARG A 201 -3.24 -0.58 33.97
C ARG A 201 -3.80 0.11 35.22
N SER A 202 -4.14 -0.70 36.23
CA SER A 202 -4.69 -0.26 37.53
C SER A 202 -3.81 0.77 38.25
N ASP A 203 -2.50 0.74 38.00
CA ASP A 203 -1.52 1.65 38.57
C ASP A 203 -0.79 2.42 37.46
N THR A 204 -1.33 3.57 37.04
CA THR A 204 -0.51 4.52 36.28
C THR A 204 -0.64 5.93 36.84
N ASN A 205 0.33 6.24 37.70
CA ASN A 205 0.80 7.59 37.97
C ASN A 205 0.85 8.41 36.67
N ASN A 206 0.14 9.54 36.67
CA ASN A 206 0.32 10.83 35.96
C ASN A 206 1.57 11.02 35.06
N LYS A 207 1.87 10.11 34.13
CA LYS A 207 2.76 10.41 33.01
C LYS A 207 1.93 11.11 31.94
N THR A 208 2.46 12.21 31.41
CA THR A 208 1.94 12.85 30.19
C THR A 208 1.90 11.80 29.09
N LYS A 209 0.70 11.32 28.76
CA LYS A 209 0.50 10.32 27.72
C LYS A 209 0.68 10.99 26.36
N ASN A 210 1.52 10.41 25.51
CA ASN A 210 1.74 10.92 24.16
C ASN A 210 0.59 10.49 23.25
N TRP A 211 0.07 11.41 22.43
CA TRP A 211 -1.09 11.17 21.57
C TRP A 211 -0.78 10.41 20.27
N ILE A 212 0.50 10.12 19.97
CA ILE A 212 0.89 9.43 18.73
C ILE A 212 0.08 8.15 18.49
N GLY A 213 -0.12 7.31 19.52
CA GLY A 213 -0.91 6.09 19.37
C GLY A 213 -2.39 6.34 19.07
N ILE A 214 -2.96 7.42 19.59
CA ILE A 214 -4.34 7.86 19.32
C ILE A 214 -4.47 8.33 17.87
N GLU A 215 -3.52 9.14 17.39
CA GLU A 215 -3.52 9.65 16.01
C GLU A 215 -3.41 8.51 14.99
N TRP A 216 -2.52 7.54 15.23
CA TRP A 216 -2.41 6.37 14.36
C TRP A 216 -3.67 5.51 14.37
N LEU A 217 -4.36 5.38 15.51
CA LEU A 217 -5.61 4.62 15.58
C LEU A 217 -6.74 5.34 14.83
N ALA A 218 -6.81 6.66 14.95
CA ALA A 218 -7.76 7.48 14.20
C ALA A 218 -7.52 7.37 12.68
N LEU A 219 -6.25 7.43 12.26
CA LEU A 219 -5.88 7.27 10.86
C LEU A 219 -6.17 5.84 10.36
N SER A 220 -5.88 4.82 11.17
CA SER A 220 -6.22 3.43 10.90
C SER A 220 -7.72 3.23 10.66
N ALA A 221 -8.56 3.90 11.45
CA ALA A 221 -10.01 3.87 11.28
C ALA A 221 -10.42 4.58 9.98
N ALA A 222 -9.92 5.79 9.73
CA ALA A 222 -10.24 6.58 8.54
C ALA A 222 -9.86 5.86 7.24
N LEU A 223 -8.74 5.12 7.24
CA LEU A 223 -8.24 4.39 6.08
C LEU A 223 -8.93 3.04 5.85
N SER A 224 -9.78 2.56 6.76
CA SER A 224 -10.57 1.32 6.60
C SER A 224 -11.74 1.46 5.62
N THR A 225 -11.45 2.02 4.43
CA THR A 225 -12.43 2.38 3.39
C THR A 225 -12.96 1.18 2.59
N SER A 226 -12.56 -0.05 2.94
CA SER A 226 -13.08 -1.28 2.34
C SER A 226 -14.24 -1.91 3.13
N ASP A 227 -14.37 -1.61 4.42
CA ASP A 227 -15.39 -2.20 5.30
C ASP A 227 -15.84 -1.20 6.38
N ALA A 228 -17.12 -0.79 6.30
CA ALA A 228 -17.74 0.11 7.27
C ALA A 228 -17.67 -0.44 8.70
N ARG A 229 -17.79 -1.76 8.89
CA ARG A 229 -17.77 -2.39 10.21
C ARG A 229 -16.39 -2.26 10.84
N VAL A 230 -15.33 -2.51 10.08
CA VAL A 230 -13.94 -2.36 10.55
C VAL A 230 -13.66 -0.90 10.92
N MET A 231 -14.05 0.04 10.06
CA MET A 231 -13.93 1.48 10.33
C MET A 231 -14.61 1.87 11.65
N VAL A 232 -15.89 1.49 11.82
CA VAL A 232 -16.69 1.79 13.01
C VAL A 232 -16.09 1.18 14.26
N ARG A 233 -15.65 -0.09 14.19
CA ARG A 233 -15.01 -0.76 15.34
C ARG A 233 -13.73 -0.04 15.74
N ARG A 234 -12.86 0.36 14.81
CA ARG A 234 -11.64 1.11 15.14
C ARG A 234 -11.94 2.47 15.77
N TYR A 235 -12.96 3.19 15.29
CA TYR A 235 -13.41 4.43 15.94
C TYR A 235 -13.97 4.21 17.35
N LEU A 236 -14.75 3.15 17.54
CA LEU A 236 -15.27 2.78 18.86
C LEU A 236 -14.13 2.37 19.80
N ALA A 237 -13.16 1.57 19.34
CA ALA A 237 -11.95 1.24 20.10
C ALA A 237 -11.25 2.51 20.58
N LEU A 238 -11.01 3.47 19.67
CA LEU A 238 -10.41 4.76 19.99
C LEU A 238 -11.21 5.52 21.06
N ALA A 239 -12.52 5.66 20.85
CA ALA A 239 -13.40 6.37 21.76
C ALA A 239 -13.41 5.73 23.15
N HIS A 240 -13.43 4.39 23.23
CA HIS A 240 -13.40 3.64 24.47
C HIS A 240 -12.05 3.74 25.19
N ILE A 241 -10.91 3.68 24.48
CA ILE A 241 -9.57 3.90 25.08
C ILE A 241 -9.48 5.27 25.76
N LEU A 242 -10.00 6.31 25.09
CA LEU A 242 -10.04 7.66 25.64
C LEU A 242 -10.95 7.73 26.87
N ARG A 243 -12.16 7.17 26.78
CA ARG A 243 -13.12 7.10 27.89
C ARG A 243 -12.53 6.39 29.11
N GLU A 244 -11.94 5.22 28.92
CA GLU A 244 -11.34 4.40 29.97
C GLU A 244 -10.15 5.09 30.66
N SER A 245 -9.47 5.96 29.92
CA SER A 245 -8.36 6.80 30.38
C SER A 245 -8.80 8.12 31.04
N GLY A 246 -10.10 8.38 31.19
CA GLY A 246 -10.65 9.60 31.80
C GLY A 246 -10.90 10.75 30.82
N CYS A 247 -10.69 10.53 29.52
CA CYS A 247 -10.91 11.48 28.43
C CYS A 247 -12.25 11.20 27.72
N ALA A 248 -13.33 11.05 28.50
CA ALA A 248 -14.63 10.64 27.95
C ALA A 248 -15.25 11.65 26.98
N LYS A 249 -14.96 12.96 27.14
CA LYS A 249 -15.44 14.00 26.21
C LYS A 249 -14.73 13.94 24.87
N GLU A 250 -13.42 13.70 24.90
CA GLU A 250 -12.59 13.50 23.72
C GLU A 250 -13.02 12.24 22.98
N GLY A 251 -13.27 11.13 23.71
CA GLY A 251 -13.83 9.92 23.13
C GLY A 251 -15.20 10.14 22.46
N TYR A 252 -16.09 10.91 23.10
CA TYR A 252 -17.39 11.27 22.52
C TYR A 252 -17.25 12.04 21.19
N ALA A 253 -16.27 12.94 21.10
CA ALA A 253 -16.06 13.78 19.93
C ALA A 253 -15.64 13.00 18.67
N TRP A 254 -15.18 11.75 18.82
CA TRP A 254 -14.86 10.88 17.68
C TRP A 254 -16.09 10.21 17.06
N LEU A 255 -17.21 10.10 17.78
CA LEU A 255 -18.42 9.43 17.25
C LEU A 255 -19.02 10.18 16.04
N PRO A 256 -19.15 11.52 16.04
CA PRO A 256 -19.55 12.26 14.84
C PRO A 256 -18.58 12.08 13.65
N THR A 257 -17.27 12.12 13.89
CA THR A 257 -16.24 11.89 12.85
C THR A 257 -16.37 10.50 12.24
N ALA A 258 -16.61 9.48 13.06
CA ALA A 258 -16.85 8.13 12.58
C ALA A 258 -18.06 8.06 11.65
N LYS A 259 -19.15 8.75 11.98
CA LYS A 259 -20.35 8.81 11.12
C LYS A 259 -20.09 9.53 9.80
N GLU A 260 -19.36 10.64 9.84
CA GLU A 260 -18.99 11.40 8.65
C GLU A 260 -18.14 10.52 7.72
N ASN A 261 -17.11 9.86 8.23
CA ASN A 261 -16.23 9.02 7.43
C ASN A 261 -16.95 7.79 6.84
N VAL A 262 -17.85 7.16 7.61
CA VAL A 262 -18.69 6.05 7.11
C VAL A 262 -19.59 6.53 5.96
N TYR A 263 -20.17 7.72 6.10
CA TYR A 263 -21.02 8.32 5.08
C TYR A 263 -20.23 8.69 3.82
N GLU A 264 -19.09 9.38 3.97
CA GLU A 264 -18.23 9.79 2.86
C GLU A 264 -17.65 8.61 2.09
N ALA A 265 -17.30 7.52 2.78
CA ALA A 265 -16.81 6.31 2.14
C ALA A 265 -17.92 5.56 1.35
N GLY A 266 -19.20 5.88 1.57
CA GLY A 266 -20.33 5.27 0.87
C GLY A 266 -20.52 3.78 1.18
N LEU A 267 -19.98 3.29 2.29
CA LEU A 267 -19.93 1.86 2.63
C LEU A 267 -21.17 1.34 3.38
N ASP A 268 -21.97 2.22 3.98
CA ASP A 268 -23.12 1.85 4.83
C ASP A 268 -24.47 2.11 4.13
N SER A 269 -24.72 1.37 3.03
CA SER A 269 -25.92 1.55 2.20
C SER A 269 -27.26 1.37 2.95
N THR A 270 -27.27 0.63 4.05
CA THR A 270 -28.45 0.37 4.88
C THR A 270 -28.57 1.30 6.09
N GLY A 271 -27.53 2.11 6.37
CA GLY A 271 -27.44 2.96 7.55
C GLY A 271 -27.34 2.17 8.86
N GLU A 272 -26.94 0.90 8.81
CA GLU A 272 -26.85 0.03 9.98
C GLU A 272 -25.75 0.52 10.93
N MET A 273 -24.58 0.84 10.39
CA MET A 273 -23.43 1.29 11.19
C MET A 273 -23.64 2.69 11.76
N ILE A 274 -24.26 3.59 11.00
CA ILE A 274 -24.63 4.91 11.51
C ILE A 274 -25.59 4.78 12.70
N LYS A 275 -26.62 3.93 12.62
CA LYS A 275 -27.53 3.67 13.75
C LYS A 275 -26.83 3.01 14.93
N TYR A 276 -25.85 2.15 14.67
CA TYR A 276 -25.04 1.53 15.71
C TYR A 276 -24.25 2.59 16.50
N LEU A 277 -23.58 3.51 15.80
CA LEU A 277 -22.89 4.66 16.40
C LEU A 277 -23.85 5.59 17.18
N ASP A 278 -25.07 5.81 16.69
CA ASP A 278 -26.09 6.59 17.40
C ASP A 278 -26.45 6.00 18.77
N GLY A 279 -26.43 4.66 18.88
CA GLY A 279 -26.62 3.96 20.15
C GLY A 279 -25.55 4.34 21.17
N PHE A 280 -24.28 4.29 20.77
CA PHE A 280 -23.16 4.73 21.62
C PHE A 280 -23.27 6.21 21.97
N GLN A 281 -23.56 7.06 20.99
CA GLN A 281 -23.65 8.50 21.20
C GLN A 281 -24.75 8.89 22.20
N ARG A 282 -25.89 8.18 22.17
CA ARG A 282 -27.01 8.43 23.09
C ARG A 282 -26.68 8.06 24.55
N HIS A 283 -25.94 6.97 24.75
CA HIS A 283 -25.68 6.40 26.07
C HIS A 283 -24.26 6.64 26.58
N TRP A 284 -23.46 7.45 25.87
CA TRP A 284 -22.03 7.59 26.09
C TRP A 284 -21.65 7.91 27.53
N PHE A 285 -22.37 8.80 28.21
CA PHE A 285 -22.04 9.22 29.58
C PHE A 285 -22.80 8.44 30.67
N ASP A 286 -23.51 7.38 30.31
CA ASP A 286 -24.23 6.52 31.26
C ASP A 286 -23.43 5.24 31.53
N ASP A 287 -22.67 5.23 32.63
CA ASP A 287 -21.82 4.10 33.03
C ASP A 287 -22.60 2.81 33.31
N LYS A 288 -23.92 2.89 33.56
CA LYS A 288 -24.75 1.69 33.77
C LYS A 288 -25.12 1.00 32.46
N VAL A 289 -25.16 1.77 31.37
CA VAL A 289 -25.52 1.28 30.03
C VAL A 289 -24.26 1.01 29.21
N MET A 290 -23.23 1.84 29.37
CA MET A 290 -21.97 1.77 28.63
C MET A 290 -21.00 0.80 29.31
N VAL A 291 -21.28 -0.50 29.17
CA VAL A 291 -20.46 -1.59 29.73
C VAL A 291 -19.35 -2.10 28.79
N ALA A 292 -19.43 -1.76 27.50
CA ALA A 292 -18.43 -2.16 26.51
C ALA A 292 -17.07 -1.50 26.78
N THR A 293 -16.00 -2.24 26.49
CA THR A 293 -14.61 -1.76 26.61
C THR A 293 -13.92 -1.72 25.25
N SER A 294 -12.75 -1.08 25.18
CA SER A 294 -11.97 -1.04 23.95
C SER A 294 -11.58 -2.42 23.42
N ASP A 295 -11.45 -3.42 24.30
CA ASP A 295 -11.09 -4.81 23.93
C ASP A 295 -12.12 -5.45 22.99
N GLU A 296 -13.40 -5.12 23.15
CA GLU A 296 -14.48 -5.66 22.31
C GLU A 296 -14.38 -5.21 20.85
N PHE A 297 -13.69 -4.09 20.62
CA PHE A 297 -13.60 -3.43 19.32
C PHE A 297 -12.24 -3.58 18.64
N LEU A 298 -11.21 -3.95 19.39
CA LEU A 298 -9.88 -4.21 18.86
C LEU A 298 -9.84 -5.63 18.27
N ASP A 299 -9.83 -5.71 16.94
CA ASP A 299 -9.55 -6.95 16.20
C ASP A 299 -8.05 -7.27 16.26
N LEU A 300 -7.53 -7.53 17.47
CA LEU A 300 -6.20 -8.09 17.62
C LEU A 300 -6.27 -9.54 17.19
N THR A 301 -5.79 -9.86 15.99
CA THR A 301 -5.52 -11.25 15.64
C THR A 301 -4.49 -11.78 16.64
N ASP A 302 -4.94 -12.69 17.50
CA ASP A 302 -4.07 -13.42 18.42
C ASP A 302 -2.83 -13.92 17.69
N GLY A 303 -1.67 -13.58 18.24
CA GLY A 303 -0.31 -14.03 17.89
C GLY A 303 -0.15 -14.83 16.61
N ARG A 304 0.28 -14.17 15.53
CA ARG A 304 1.29 -14.78 14.67
C ARG A 304 2.62 -14.65 15.40
N VAL A 305 2.94 -15.73 16.13
CA VAL A 305 4.26 -16.07 16.68
C VAL A 305 5.30 -16.03 15.58
#